data_AF-A0A1F9MKA4-F1
#
_entry.id   AF-A0A1F9MKA4-F1
#
_cell.length_a   1.000
_cell.length_b   1.000
_cell.length_c   1.000
_cell.angle_alpha   90.00
_cell.angle_beta   90.00
_cell.angle_gamma   90.00
#
_symmetry.space_group_name_H-M   'P 1'
#
loop_
_entity.id
_entity.type
_entity.pdbx_description
1 polymer ?
#
loop_
_entity_poly.entity_id
_entity_poly.type
_entity_poly.pdbx_seq_one_letter_code
_entity_poly.pdbx_strand_id
1 'polypeptide(L)'
;MTEGKYDDSRPPIPADIRRAVEVESGHACAVKKCHEHTYLEIHHIDEDRTNNVLGNLILLCDKHHKMAHKKIIDRKALHQYKGLLSPKGAVSIESLYQLLSELFGEAVATSLAANPQRSIPVVLNPLTIEELQPYINVKLISLFPTGAICSMGANSRVGNHIEELKRPFGLGNGFVLTYGENG
;
A
#
# COMPACT_ATOMS: atom_id res chain seq x y z
N MET A 1 -24.38 -12.83 42.63
CA MET A 1 -24.82 -13.08 41.25
C MET A 1 -24.59 -11.81 40.47
N THR A 2 -23.62 -11.80 39.55
CA THR A 2 -23.43 -10.73 38.58
C THR A 2 -23.28 -11.42 37.24
N GLU A 3 -24.38 -11.47 36.51
CA GLU A 3 -24.50 -12.09 35.20
C GLU A 3 -23.64 -11.29 34.21
N GLY A 4 -22.53 -11.88 33.79
CA GLY A 4 -21.75 -11.37 32.67
C GLY A 4 -22.57 -11.58 31.39
N LYS A 5 -22.94 -10.49 30.72
CA LYS A 5 -23.47 -10.52 29.34
C LYS A 5 -22.43 -11.20 28.45
N TYR A 6 -22.65 -12.47 28.13
CA TYR A 6 -21.89 -13.18 27.11
C TYR A 6 -22.48 -12.88 25.73
N ASP A 7 -21.58 -12.53 24.83
CA ASP A 7 -21.60 -12.87 23.40
C ASP A 7 -22.55 -12.10 22.48
N ASP A 8 -22.30 -10.79 22.32
CA ASP A 8 -22.46 -10.22 20.98
C ASP A 8 -21.32 -10.79 20.12
N SER A 9 -21.67 -11.58 19.10
CA SER A 9 -20.71 -12.23 18.22
C SER A 9 -19.71 -11.19 17.70
N ARG A 10 -18.46 -11.27 18.14
CA ARG A 10 -17.40 -10.36 17.67
C ARG A 10 -17.34 -10.51 16.15
N PRO A 11 -17.65 -9.47 15.35
CA PRO A 11 -17.61 -9.60 13.91
C PRO A 11 -16.17 -9.95 13.51
N PRO A 12 -15.97 -11.06 12.79
CA PRO A 12 -14.63 -11.47 12.40
C PRO A 12 -14.06 -10.44 11.41
N ILE A 13 -12.77 -10.14 11.54
CA ILE A 13 -12.06 -9.34 10.54
C ILE A 13 -12.04 -10.18 9.24
N PRO A 14 -12.50 -9.64 8.10
CA PRO A 14 -12.44 -10.35 6.83
C PRO A 14 -11.03 -10.85 6.53
N ALA A 15 -10.91 -12.06 5.97
CA ALA A 15 -9.61 -12.72 5.75
C ALA A 15 -8.66 -11.89 4.87
N ASP A 16 -9.18 -11.20 3.85
CA ASP A 16 -8.39 -10.35 2.96
C ASP A 16 -7.83 -9.12 3.67
N ILE A 17 -8.64 -8.48 4.52
CA ILE A 17 -8.20 -7.33 5.33
C ILE A 17 -7.16 -7.78 6.35
N ARG A 18 -7.37 -8.92 7.01
CA ARG A 18 -6.39 -9.50 7.93
C ARG A 18 -5.05 -9.73 7.24
N ARG A 19 -5.06 -10.37 6.07
CA ARG A 19 -3.85 -10.58 5.26
C ARG A 19 -3.18 -9.27 4.89
N ALA A 20 -3.95 -8.26 4.48
CA ALA A 20 -3.42 -6.95 4.13
C ALA A 20 -2.69 -6.29 5.32
N VAL A 21 -3.28 -6.30 6.52
CA VAL A 21 -2.65 -5.77 7.75
C VAL A 21 -1.37 -6.54 8.11
N GLU A 22 -1.39 -7.86 7.97
CA GLU A 22 -0.24 -8.72 8.25
C GLU A 22 0.91 -8.47 7.26
N VAL A 23 0.61 -8.34 5.97
CA VAL A 23 1.60 -8.06 4.91
C VAL A 23 2.14 -6.64 4.99
N GLU A 24 1.28 -5.64 5.25
CA GLU A 24 1.66 -4.24 5.47
C GLU A 24 2.71 -4.11 6.58
N SER A 25 2.55 -4.90 7.64
CA SER A 25 3.47 -4.91 8.79
C SER A 25 4.66 -5.86 8.61
N GLY A 26 4.79 -6.53 7.46
CA GLY A 26 5.85 -7.51 7.19
C GLY A 26 5.82 -8.72 8.13
N HIS A 27 4.63 -9.13 8.59
CA HIS A 27 4.45 -10.15 9.63
C HIS A 27 5.27 -9.85 10.90
N ALA A 28 5.35 -8.57 11.27
CA ALA A 28 6.04 -8.08 12.46
C ALA A 28 5.18 -7.07 13.21
N CYS A 29 5.54 -6.78 14.46
CA CYS A 29 4.92 -5.69 15.21
C CYS A 29 5.13 -4.34 14.50
N ALA A 30 4.05 -3.55 14.39
CA ALA A 30 4.05 -2.25 13.74
C ALA A 30 4.90 -1.17 14.43
N VAL A 31 5.21 -1.35 15.73
CA VAL A 31 5.99 -0.39 16.50
C VAL A 31 7.44 -0.37 16.02
N LYS A 32 7.91 0.79 15.56
CA LYS A 32 9.28 0.97 15.07
C LYS A 32 10.30 0.53 16.13
N LYS A 33 11.31 -0.25 15.71
CA LYS A 33 12.34 -0.90 16.56
C LYS A 33 11.84 -2.08 17.42
N CYS A 34 10.58 -2.49 17.29
CA CYS A 34 10.15 -3.79 17.79
C CYS A 34 10.47 -4.85 16.73
N HIS A 35 11.22 -5.87 17.10
CA HIS A 35 11.57 -7.00 16.23
C HIS A 35 10.80 -8.26 16.60
N GLU A 36 9.62 -8.09 17.20
CA GLU A 36 8.78 -9.22 17.59
C GLU A 36 7.96 -9.69 16.40
N HIS A 37 8.07 -10.99 16.12
CA HIS A 37 7.38 -11.67 15.02
C HIS A 37 6.44 -12.77 15.53
N THR A 38 6.40 -13.01 16.85
CA THR A 38 5.54 -14.00 17.48
C THR A 38 4.43 -13.34 18.29
N TYR A 39 3.32 -14.07 18.50
CA TYR A 39 2.17 -13.61 19.27
C TYR A 39 1.63 -12.23 18.82
N LEU A 40 1.41 -12.11 17.50
CA LEU A 40 0.88 -10.91 16.87
C LEU A 40 -0.65 -10.90 16.92
N GLU A 41 -1.21 -9.76 17.28
CA GLU A 41 -2.65 -9.52 17.39
C GLU A 41 -3.01 -8.23 16.64
N ILE A 42 -4.16 -8.24 15.95
CA ILE A 42 -4.68 -7.05 15.28
C ILE A 42 -5.45 -6.21 16.30
N HIS A 43 -5.10 -4.93 16.35
CA HIS A 43 -5.72 -3.92 17.20
C HIS A 43 -6.50 -2.90 16.37
N HIS A 44 -7.70 -2.56 16.83
CA HIS A 44 -8.52 -1.46 16.30
C HIS A 44 -8.09 -0.15 16.97
N ILE A 45 -7.58 0.81 16.19
CA ILE A 45 -7.02 2.07 16.72
C ILE A 45 -8.10 2.93 17.40
N ASP A 46 -9.33 2.91 16.88
CA ASP A 46 -10.48 3.61 17.46
C ASP A 46 -11.17 2.85 18.62
N GLU A 47 -10.72 1.62 18.91
CA GLU A 47 -11.32 0.67 19.85
C GLU A 47 -12.72 0.15 19.46
N ASP A 48 -13.22 0.51 18.27
CA ASP A 48 -14.47 0.00 17.72
C ASP A 48 -14.22 -1.29 16.93
N ARG A 49 -14.69 -2.41 17.49
CA ARG A 49 -14.53 -3.75 16.92
C ARG A 49 -15.29 -3.97 15.63
N THR A 50 -16.24 -3.09 15.28
CA THR A 50 -17.03 -3.18 14.06
C THR A 50 -16.34 -2.47 12.88
N ASN A 51 -15.42 -1.55 13.15
CA ASN A 51 -14.72 -0.76 12.15
C ASN A 51 -13.48 -1.48 11.60
N ASN A 52 -13.70 -2.41 10.66
CA ASN A 52 -12.65 -3.23 10.04
C ASN A 52 -11.98 -2.55 8.82
N VAL A 53 -11.93 -1.22 8.77
CA VAL A 53 -11.22 -0.49 7.70
C VAL A 53 -9.71 -0.67 7.87
N LEU A 54 -8.99 -0.93 6.78
CA LEU A 54 -7.54 -1.16 6.82
C LEU A 54 -6.78 -0.06 7.57
N GLY A 55 -7.14 1.21 7.34
CA GLY A 55 -6.58 2.40 8.01
C GLY A 55 -6.76 2.43 9.53
N ASN A 56 -7.74 1.70 10.07
CA ASN A 56 -8.06 1.62 11.49
C ASN A 56 -7.43 0.40 12.19
N LEU A 57 -6.82 -0.52 11.44
CA LEU A 57 -6.26 -1.76 11.97
C LEU A 57 -4.73 -1.68 12.01
N ILE A 58 -4.13 -2.16 13.10
CA ILE A 58 -2.66 -2.21 13.24
C ILE A 58 -2.23 -3.54 13.88
N LEU A 59 -1.13 -4.12 13.39
CA LEU A 59 -0.59 -5.38 13.91
C LEU A 59 0.40 -5.12 15.06
N LEU A 60 0.15 -5.68 16.23
CA LEU A 60 1.00 -5.48 17.42
C LEU A 60 1.36 -6.81 18.06
N CYS A 61 2.53 -6.91 18.69
CA CYS A 61 2.80 -8.03 19.59
C CYS A 61 2.06 -7.87 20.92
N ASP A 62 1.88 -8.96 21.67
CA ASP A 62 1.17 -8.98 22.97
C ASP A 62 1.61 -7.85 23.93
N LYS A 63 2.91 -7.52 23.99
CA LYS A 63 3.44 -6.42 24.82
C LYS A 63 2.86 -5.06 24.42
N HIS A 64 2.98 -4.71 23.14
CA HIS A 64 2.50 -3.41 22.64
C HIS A 64 0.97 -3.37 22.55
N HIS A 65 0.33 -4.50 22.31
CA HIS A 65 -1.12 -4.61 22.36
C HIS A 65 -1.65 -4.28 23.77
N LYS A 66 -1.03 -4.84 24.82
CA LYS A 66 -1.34 -4.48 26.22
C LYS A 66 -1.05 -3.01 26.54
N MET A 67 0.03 -2.45 25.99
CA MET A 67 0.34 -1.02 26.17
C MET A 67 -0.69 -0.10 25.51
N ALA A 68 -1.20 -0.48 24.33
CA ALA A 68 -2.28 0.23 23.64
C ALA A 68 -3.58 0.21 24.46
N HIS A 69 -3.99 -0.97 24.95
CA HIS A 69 -5.16 -1.08 25.85
C HIS A 69 -5.03 -0.25 27.13
N LYS A 70 -3.82 -0.14 27.67
CA LYS A 70 -3.52 0.69 28.85
C LYS A 70 -3.36 2.18 28.53
N LYS A 71 -3.53 2.59 27.27
CA LYS A 71 -3.32 3.96 26.78
C LYS A 71 -1.93 4.54 27.07
N ILE A 72 -0.94 3.64 27.25
CA ILE A 72 0.48 4.02 27.34
C ILE A 72 0.97 4.43 25.94
N ILE A 73 0.48 3.73 24.92
CA ILE A 73 0.57 4.14 23.52
C ILE A 73 -0.79 4.73 23.18
N ASP A 74 -0.83 6.02 22.84
CA ASP A 74 -2.07 6.70 22.51
C ASP A 74 -2.47 6.47 21.04
N ARG A 75 -3.73 6.77 20.71
CA ARG A 75 -4.27 6.56 19.36
C ARG A 75 -3.48 7.34 18.30
N LYS A 76 -2.97 8.53 18.63
CA LYS A 76 -2.15 9.32 17.70
C LYS A 76 -0.83 8.63 17.39
N ALA A 77 -0.15 8.07 18.40
CA ALA A 77 1.05 7.27 18.17
C ALA A 77 0.76 6.02 17.32
N LEU A 78 -0.37 5.33 17.54
CA LEU A 78 -0.76 4.19 16.70
C LEU A 78 -0.95 4.58 15.22
N HIS A 79 -1.62 5.70 14.95
CA HIS A 79 -1.72 6.22 13.58
C HIS A 79 -0.36 6.58 12.98
N GLN A 80 0.55 7.14 13.78
CA GLN A 80 1.93 7.42 13.33
C GLN A 80 2.69 6.14 13.02
N TYR A 81 2.61 5.12 13.88
CA TYR A 81 3.26 3.83 13.63
C TYR A 81 2.73 3.19 12.36
N LYS A 82 1.42 3.18 12.16
CA LYS A 82 0.81 2.69 10.93
C LYS A 82 1.27 3.47 9.70
N GLY A 83 1.33 4.80 9.77
CA GLY A 83 1.83 5.62 8.65
C GLY A 83 3.31 5.40 8.33
N LEU A 84 4.10 4.89 9.28
CA LEU A 84 5.51 4.53 9.06
C LEU A 84 5.69 3.12 8.48
N LEU A 85 4.64 2.30 8.44
CA LEU A 85 4.65 1.03 7.74
C LEU A 85 4.48 1.29 6.24
N SER A 86 5.58 1.64 5.58
CA SER A 86 5.58 1.74 4.12
C SER A 86 5.39 0.36 3.50
N PRO A 87 4.47 0.19 2.53
CA PRO A 87 4.44 -1.00 1.71
C PRO A 87 5.72 -0.98 0.86
N LYS A 88 6.64 -1.93 1.10
CA LYS A 88 7.88 -2.14 0.31
C LYS A 88 8.56 -0.87 -0.20
N GLY A 89 9.49 -0.36 0.61
CA GLY A 89 10.45 0.66 0.23
C GLY A 89 10.07 2.03 0.77
N ALA A 90 11.03 2.70 1.40
CA ALA A 90 10.89 4.12 1.66
C ALA A 90 10.61 4.81 0.32
N VAL A 91 9.58 5.66 0.26
CA VAL A 91 9.28 6.44 -0.93
C VAL A 91 10.50 7.34 -1.21
N SER A 92 11.29 6.93 -2.19
CA SER A 92 12.53 7.59 -2.59
C SER A 92 12.62 7.64 -4.11
N ILE A 93 13.45 8.55 -4.61
CA ILE A 93 13.71 8.68 -6.05
C ILE A 93 14.27 7.38 -6.62
N GLU A 94 15.13 6.68 -5.89
CA GLU A 94 15.72 5.41 -6.31
C GLU A 94 14.65 4.31 -6.42
N SER A 95 13.75 4.21 -5.44
CA SER A 95 12.67 3.22 -5.48
C SER A 95 11.68 3.48 -6.63
N LEU A 96 11.39 4.75 -6.91
CA LEU A 96 10.58 5.15 -8.06
C LEU A 96 11.27 4.77 -9.37
N TYR A 97 12.57 5.08 -9.49
CA TYR A 97 13.36 4.74 -10.68
C TYR A 97 13.34 3.23 -10.95
N GLN A 98 13.47 2.41 -9.91
CA GLN A 98 13.42 0.96 -10.03
C GLN A 98 12.06 0.49 -10.56
N LEU A 99 10.96 0.99 -9.98
CA LEU A 99 9.60 0.67 -10.41
C LEU A 99 9.34 1.11 -11.87
N LEU A 100 9.74 2.33 -12.23
CA LEU A 100 9.60 2.83 -13.61
C LEU A 100 10.44 2.01 -14.61
N SER A 101 11.63 1.57 -14.20
CA SER A 101 12.50 0.73 -15.04
C SER A 101 11.89 -0.65 -15.28
N GLU A 102 11.24 -1.23 -14.27
CA GLU A 102 10.52 -2.51 -14.41
C GLU A 102 9.28 -2.38 -15.30
N LEU A 103 8.55 -1.26 -15.19
CA LEU A 103 7.32 -1.00 -15.94
C LEU A 103 7.58 -0.66 -17.41
N PHE A 104 8.52 0.25 -17.69
CA PHE A 104 8.70 0.86 -19.01
C PHE A 104 10.08 0.62 -19.62
N GLY A 105 10.97 -0.06 -18.89
CA GLY A 105 12.35 -0.27 -19.29
C GLY A 105 13.28 0.85 -18.83
N GLU A 106 14.55 0.50 -18.64
CA GLU A 106 15.59 1.38 -18.11
C GLU A 106 15.80 2.65 -18.94
N ALA A 107 15.72 2.56 -20.27
CA ALA A 107 15.89 3.70 -21.16
C ALA A 107 14.80 4.77 -20.96
N VAL A 108 13.54 4.35 -20.78
CA VAL A 108 12.42 5.27 -20.55
C VAL A 108 12.51 5.88 -19.15
N ALA A 109 12.81 5.07 -18.14
CA ALA A 109 12.99 5.53 -16.76
C ALA A 109 14.12 6.56 -16.65
N THR A 110 15.28 6.28 -17.24
CA THR A 110 16.42 7.22 -17.33
C THR A 110 15.99 8.53 -18.00
N SER A 111 15.26 8.43 -19.11
CA SER A 111 14.84 9.59 -19.87
C SER A 111 13.82 10.47 -19.13
N LEU A 112 12.98 9.88 -18.29
CA LEU A 112 12.04 10.58 -17.41
C LEU A 112 12.76 11.26 -16.26
N ALA A 113 13.65 10.54 -15.58
CA ALA A 113 14.43 11.07 -14.46
C ALA A 113 15.34 12.23 -14.86
N ALA A 114 15.89 12.20 -16.08
CA ALA A 114 16.78 13.25 -16.60
C ALA A 114 16.05 14.55 -16.99
N ASN A 115 14.73 14.53 -17.21
CA ASN A 115 13.97 15.69 -17.66
C ASN A 115 12.75 15.91 -16.76
N PRO A 116 12.89 16.69 -15.67
CA PRO A 116 11.75 17.11 -14.85
C PRO A 116 10.69 17.77 -15.74
N GLN A 117 9.41 17.44 -15.54
CA GLN A 117 8.24 17.83 -16.37
C GLN A 117 8.04 17.04 -17.67
N ARG A 118 8.89 16.06 -17.99
CA ARG A 118 8.61 15.19 -19.13
C ARG A 118 7.37 14.34 -18.84
N SER A 119 6.48 14.30 -19.83
CA SER A 119 5.24 13.54 -19.78
C SER A 119 5.24 12.44 -20.83
N ILE A 120 4.78 11.25 -20.46
CA ILE A 120 4.61 10.13 -21.38
C ILE A 120 3.17 9.57 -21.30
N PRO A 121 2.54 9.23 -22.43
CA PRO A 121 1.29 8.49 -22.41
C PRO A 121 1.57 7.04 -22.01
N VAL A 122 0.81 6.54 -21.04
CA VAL A 122 0.92 5.17 -20.51
C VAL A 122 -0.46 4.55 -20.38
N VAL A 123 -0.54 3.23 -20.45
CA VAL A 123 -1.74 2.48 -20.09
C VAL A 123 -1.40 1.59 -18.91
N LEU A 124 -2.13 1.75 -17.81
CA LEU A 124 -1.81 1.12 -16.53
C LEU A 124 -2.96 0.22 -16.06
N ASN A 125 -2.60 -0.93 -15.51
CA ASN A 125 -3.49 -1.78 -14.73
C ASN A 125 -3.83 -1.07 -13.39
N PRO A 126 -5.07 -1.21 -12.86
CA PRO A 126 -5.44 -0.72 -11.53
C PRO A 126 -4.44 -1.04 -10.41
N LEU A 127 -3.87 -2.26 -10.39
CA LEU A 127 -2.87 -2.65 -9.39
C LEU A 127 -1.57 -1.83 -9.49
N THR A 128 -1.18 -1.46 -10.71
CA THR A 128 0.00 -0.63 -10.94
C THR A 128 -0.26 0.82 -10.54
N ILE A 129 -1.51 1.30 -10.65
CA ILE A 129 -1.89 2.61 -10.11
C ILE A 129 -1.74 2.61 -8.59
N GLU A 130 -2.14 1.53 -7.90
CA GLU A 130 -1.98 1.38 -6.46
C GLU A 130 -0.51 1.41 -6.03
N GLU A 131 0.38 0.72 -6.77
CA GLU A 131 1.83 0.75 -6.51
C GLU A 131 2.46 2.13 -6.74
N LEU A 132 1.88 2.95 -7.63
CA LEU A 132 2.35 4.31 -7.91
C LEU A 132 1.77 5.35 -6.92
N GLN A 133 0.69 5.03 -6.18
CA GLN A 133 0.07 5.95 -5.22
C GLN A 133 1.04 6.59 -4.22
N PRO A 134 1.98 5.86 -3.60
CA PRO A 134 2.91 6.47 -2.65
C PRO A 134 3.75 7.59 -3.26
N TYR A 135 4.16 7.44 -4.52
CA TYR A 135 4.95 8.43 -5.27
C TYR A 135 4.13 9.62 -5.74
N ILE A 136 2.85 9.41 -6.05
CA ILE A 136 1.89 10.47 -6.38
C ILE A 136 1.63 11.33 -5.14
N ASN A 137 1.44 10.70 -3.98
CA ASN A 137 1.13 11.40 -2.72
C ASN A 137 2.25 12.35 -2.29
N VAL A 138 3.52 12.01 -2.57
CA VAL A 138 4.68 12.87 -2.30
C VAL A 138 5.06 13.77 -3.48
N LYS A 139 4.24 13.83 -4.53
CA LYS A 139 4.44 14.63 -5.74
C LYS A 139 5.75 14.35 -6.51
N LEU A 140 6.28 13.13 -6.42
CA LEU A 140 7.41 12.72 -7.27
C LEU A 140 6.96 12.45 -8.72
N ILE A 141 5.72 12.03 -8.89
CA ILE A 141 5.07 11.84 -10.19
C ILE A 141 3.62 12.33 -10.14
N SER A 142 3.02 12.52 -11.31
CA SER A 142 1.57 12.70 -11.44
C SER A 142 1.02 11.82 -12.56
N LEU A 143 -0.24 11.41 -12.41
CA LEU A 143 -1.00 10.67 -13.41
C LEU A 143 -2.26 11.45 -13.76
N PHE A 144 -2.38 11.89 -15.01
CA PHE A 144 -3.60 12.52 -15.52
C PHE A 144 -4.40 11.53 -16.36
N PRO A 145 -5.67 11.26 -16.03
CA PRO A 145 -6.49 10.33 -16.81
C PRO A 145 -6.80 10.92 -18.18
N THR A 146 -6.68 10.11 -19.22
CA THR A 146 -7.00 10.50 -20.60
C THR A 146 -8.43 10.09 -21.01
N GLY A 147 -9.09 9.26 -20.20
CA GLY A 147 -10.36 8.63 -20.55
C GLY A 147 -10.22 7.48 -21.56
N ALA A 148 -9.01 7.22 -22.08
CA ALA A 148 -8.77 6.07 -22.93
C ALA A 148 -8.85 4.78 -22.10
N ILE A 149 -9.51 3.77 -22.64
CA ILE A 149 -9.57 2.42 -22.07
C ILE A 149 -9.08 1.48 -23.16
N CYS A 150 -8.08 0.66 -22.83
CA CYS A 150 -7.52 -0.30 -23.76
C CYS A 150 -7.65 -1.72 -23.20
N SER A 151 -7.99 -2.68 -24.04
CA SER A 151 -7.89 -4.09 -23.69
C SER A 151 -6.40 -4.46 -23.61
N MET A 152 -5.91 -4.79 -22.42
CA MET A 152 -4.49 -5.08 -22.19
C MET A 152 -4.20 -6.57 -22.41
N GLY A 153 -4.45 -7.04 -23.64
CA GLY A 153 -3.99 -8.34 -24.16
C GLY A 153 -4.68 -9.60 -23.61
N ALA A 154 -4.66 -10.65 -24.45
CA ALA A 154 -5.10 -12.00 -24.16
C ALA A 154 -3.88 -12.94 -24.10
N ASN A 155 -3.06 -12.82 -23.06
CA ASN A 155 -1.91 -13.71 -22.81
C ASN A 155 -0.75 -13.66 -23.85
N SER A 156 -0.65 -12.59 -24.65
CA SER A 156 0.50 -12.36 -25.54
C SER A 156 1.65 -11.74 -24.74
N ARG A 157 2.67 -12.56 -24.41
CA ARG A 157 3.90 -12.12 -23.74
C ARG A 157 4.87 -11.59 -24.80
N VAL A 158 5.15 -10.29 -24.79
CA VAL A 158 6.18 -9.67 -25.66
C VAL A 158 7.15 -8.90 -24.76
N GLY A 159 7.75 -9.62 -23.81
CA GLY A 159 8.79 -9.10 -22.94
C GLY A 159 8.69 -9.60 -21.50
N ASN A 160 9.75 -9.38 -20.71
CA ASN A 160 9.76 -9.65 -19.28
C ASN A 160 9.30 -8.44 -18.45
N HIS A 161 8.45 -7.57 -19.00
CA HIS A 161 7.95 -6.39 -18.30
C HIS A 161 7.02 -6.80 -17.16
N ILE A 162 7.20 -6.20 -15.98
CA ILE A 162 6.39 -6.54 -14.79
C ILE A 162 4.90 -6.25 -15.03
N GLU A 163 4.60 -5.27 -15.87
CA GLU A 163 3.23 -4.95 -16.29
C GLU A 163 2.60 -6.07 -17.13
N GLU A 164 3.39 -6.87 -17.86
CA GLU A 164 2.88 -8.06 -18.57
C GLU A 164 2.63 -9.23 -17.63
N LEU A 165 3.41 -9.37 -16.56
CA LEU A 165 3.18 -10.40 -15.54
C LEU A 165 1.89 -10.14 -14.74
N LYS A 166 1.48 -8.87 -14.62
CA LYS A 166 0.20 -8.45 -14.03
C LYS A 166 -0.99 -8.56 -15.00
N ARG A 167 -0.79 -9.01 -16.25
CA ARG A 167 -1.83 -9.20 -17.28
C ARG A 167 -2.21 -10.69 -17.45
N PRO A 168 -3.14 -11.24 -16.65
CA PRO A 168 -3.83 -12.45 -17.06
C PRO A 168 -4.96 -12.11 -18.05
N PHE A 169 -5.88 -11.18 -17.71
CA PHE A 169 -6.93 -10.61 -18.58
C PHE A 169 -7.45 -9.31 -17.92
N GLY A 170 -7.55 -8.17 -18.63
CA GLY A 170 -8.10 -6.94 -18.01
C GLY A 170 -8.08 -5.68 -18.89
N LEU A 171 -8.93 -4.71 -18.54
CA LEU A 171 -8.95 -3.37 -19.11
C LEU A 171 -7.89 -2.50 -18.42
N GLY A 172 -7.04 -1.86 -19.21
CA GLY A 172 -6.12 -0.83 -18.75
C GLY A 172 -6.71 0.56 -18.99
N ASN A 173 -6.42 1.48 -18.07
CA ASN A 173 -6.81 2.87 -18.21
C ASN A 173 -5.61 3.68 -18.71
N GLY A 174 -5.85 4.60 -19.64
CA GLY A 174 -4.85 5.48 -20.21
C GLY A 174 -4.60 6.70 -19.34
N PHE A 175 -3.33 6.98 -19.06
CA PHE A 175 -2.87 8.13 -18.30
C PHE A 175 -1.75 8.87 -19.04
N VAL A 176 -1.58 10.14 -18.70
CA VAL A 176 -0.33 10.88 -18.94
C VAL A 176 0.44 10.86 -17.63
N LEU A 177 1.59 10.18 -17.63
CA LEU A 177 2.53 10.15 -16.50
C LEU A 177 3.54 11.27 -16.65
N THR A 178 3.63 12.14 -15.66
CA THR A 178 4.61 13.24 -15.61
C THR A 178 5.56 13.05 -14.44
N TYR A 179 6.86 13.18 -14.68
CA TYR A 179 7.90 13.05 -13.65
C TYR A 179 8.28 14.43 -13.07
N GLY A 180 8.31 14.54 -11.74
CA GLY A 180 8.60 15.77 -11.01
C GLY A 180 7.36 16.44 -10.40
N GLU A 181 7.59 17.42 -9.52
CA GLU A 181 6.51 18.21 -8.91
C GLU A 181 5.78 19.01 -9.99
N ASN A 182 4.49 18.75 -10.19
CA ASN A 182 3.62 19.77 -10.76
C ASN A 182 3.54 20.89 -9.70
N GLY A 183 4.02 22.08 -10.06
CA GLY A 183 3.95 23.28 -9.22
C GLY A 183 2.57 23.56 -8.68
#